data_AF-A0A4Y9ZQH7-F1
#
_entry.id   AF-A0A4Y9ZQH7-F1
#
_cell.length_a   1.000
_cell.length_b   1.000
_cell.length_c   1.000
_cell.angle_alpha   90.00
_cell.angle_beta   90.00
_cell.angle_gamma   90.00
#
_symmetry.space_group_name_H-M   'P 1'
#
loop_
_entity.id
_entity.type
_entity.pdbx_description
1 polymer ?
#
loop_
_entity_poly.entity_id
_entity_poly.type
_entity_poly.pdbx_seq_one_letter_code
_entity_poly.pdbx_strand_id
1 'polypeptide(L)'
;MEQSLRPLKSLCEVLPLETVRTVHVSVTPSEFASQDWIDILGLSTEIESISVFSNSAISLCHALSMATDPKSGANAQDGAQARFVLEKLVTLDLWEVDFRSDWDEDDCIYCFCRLLVPWLTERRRAGIVPTLEVSMMSCDVEKEWVLALRDVARVDWDGLQGECDPKYNHWEDDSDEDDQ
;
A
#
# COMPACT_ATOMS: atom_id res chain seq x y z
N MET A 1 -17.94 1.29 -15.05
CA MET A 1 -18.86 0.37 -14.35
C MET A 1 -18.19 0.00 -13.05
N GLU A 2 -18.66 0.53 -11.92
CA GLU A 2 -18.15 0.17 -10.59
C GLU A 2 -18.53 -1.30 -10.32
N GLN A 3 -17.54 -2.18 -10.28
CA GLN A 3 -17.76 -3.55 -9.81
C GLN A 3 -17.94 -3.49 -8.29
N SER A 4 -19.16 -3.74 -7.83
CA SER A 4 -19.50 -3.67 -6.41
C SER A 4 -18.80 -4.79 -5.64
N LEU A 5 -18.05 -4.42 -4.59
CA LEU A 5 -17.36 -5.33 -3.66
C LEU A 5 -18.28 -6.10 -2.71
N ARG A 6 -19.60 -5.97 -2.88
CA ARG A 6 -20.60 -6.71 -2.10
C ARG A 6 -20.35 -8.22 -2.03
N PRO A 7 -19.93 -8.91 -3.12
CA PRO A 7 -19.65 -10.34 -3.04
C PRO A 7 -18.51 -10.67 -2.08
N LEU A 8 -17.47 -9.83 -2.02
CA LEU A 8 -16.32 -10.06 -1.14
C LEU A 8 -16.69 -9.83 0.32
N LYS A 9 -17.44 -8.75 0.60
CA LYS A 9 -17.95 -8.45 1.94
C LYS A 9 -18.89 -9.55 2.45
N SER A 10 -19.80 -10.04 1.62
CA SER A 10 -20.66 -11.17 1.97
C SER A 10 -19.88 -12.49 2.14
N LEU A 11 -18.78 -12.69 1.41
CA LEU A 11 -17.91 -13.85 1.62
C LEU A 11 -17.19 -13.77 2.98
N CYS A 12 -16.71 -12.58 3.31
CA CYS A 12 -16.06 -12.24 4.57
C CYS A 12 -16.99 -12.41 5.78
N GLU A 13 -18.29 -12.12 5.64
CA GLU A 13 -19.28 -12.32 6.71
C GLU A 13 -19.59 -13.80 7.00
N VAL A 14 -19.39 -14.70 6.02
CA VAL A 14 -19.78 -16.12 6.12
C VAL A 14 -18.59 -17.02 6.45
N LEU A 15 -17.37 -16.58 6.15
CA LEU A 15 -16.16 -17.32 6.47
C LEU A 15 -15.62 -16.95 7.86
N PRO A 16 -15.09 -17.91 8.65
CA PRO A 16 -14.40 -17.60 9.90
C PRO A 16 -13.06 -16.91 9.59
N LEU A 17 -13.11 -15.59 9.37
CA LEU A 17 -11.97 -14.73 9.04
C LEU A 17 -10.87 -14.72 10.11
N GLU A 18 -11.21 -15.13 11.33
CA GLU A 18 -10.29 -15.35 12.45
C GLU A 18 -9.21 -16.39 12.14
N THR A 19 -9.38 -17.22 11.10
CA THR A 19 -8.41 -18.26 10.72
C THR A 19 -7.61 -17.92 9.46
N VAL A 20 -7.92 -16.80 8.80
CA VAL A 20 -7.26 -16.41 7.56
C VAL A 20 -5.88 -15.86 7.87
N ARG A 21 -4.86 -16.53 7.33
CA ARG A 21 -3.44 -16.15 7.49
C ARG A 21 -2.82 -15.53 6.24
N THR A 22 -3.37 -15.86 5.08
CA THR A 22 -2.82 -15.42 3.80
C THR A 22 -3.91 -14.78 2.97
N VAL A 23 -3.66 -13.56 2.52
CA VAL A 23 -4.54 -12.80 1.64
C VAL A 23 -3.79 -12.56 0.33
N HIS A 24 -4.34 -13.09 -0.77
CA HIS A 24 -3.79 -12.89 -2.11
C HIS A 24 -4.84 -12.18 -2.96
N VAL A 25 -4.52 -10.96 -3.39
CA VAL A 25 -5.41 -10.13 -4.20
C VAL A 25 -4.76 -9.89 -5.55
N SER A 26 -5.33 -10.54 -6.57
CA SER A 26 -5.00 -10.32 -7.98
C SER A 26 -6.27 -9.84 -8.66
N VAL A 27 -6.44 -8.51 -8.71
CA VAL A 27 -7.63 -7.88 -9.29
C VAL A 27 -7.20 -6.80 -10.28
N THR A 28 -7.86 -6.78 -11.43
CA THR A 28 -7.76 -5.78 -12.50
C THR A 28 -9.18 -5.40 -12.94
N PRO A 29 -9.55 -4.15 -13.29
CA PRO A 29 -8.95 -2.84 -13.04
C PRO A 29 -9.81 -1.97 -12.08
N SER A 30 -10.76 -2.53 -11.33
CA SER A 30 -11.43 -1.75 -10.28
C SER A 30 -10.51 -1.65 -9.08
N GLU A 31 -9.82 -0.52 -8.98
CA GLU A 31 -8.99 -0.17 -7.83
C GLU A 31 -9.80 -0.32 -6.55
N PHE A 32 -9.29 -1.13 -5.61
CA PHE A 32 -9.86 -1.16 -4.27
C PHE A 32 -9.65 0.20 -3.62
N ALA A 33 -10.70 0.80 -3.07
CA ALA A 33 -10.53 2.00 -2.28
C ALA A 33 -9.79 1.65 -0.98
N SER A 34 -9.03 2.59 -0.41
CA SER A 34 -8.33 2.35 0.85
C SER A 34 -9.28 1.94 1.98
N GLN A 35 -10.52 2.43 1.96
CA GLN A 35 -11.54 2.03 2.94
C GLN A 35 -11.93 0.54 2.81
N ASP A 36 -11.95 -0.01 1.58
CA ASP A 36 -12.26 -1.42 1.38
C ASP A 36 -11.17 -2.32 1.99
N TRP A 37 -9.91 -1.92 1.84
CA TRP A 37 -8.80 -2.59 2.51
C TRP A 37 -8.92 -2.54 4.04
N ILE A 38 -9.26 -1.37 4.60
CA ILE A 38 -9.46 -1.23 6.05
C ILE A 38 -10.59 -2.14 6.53
N ASP A 39 -11.72 -2.16 5.81
CA ASP A 39 -12.87 -3.01 6.12
C ASP A 39 -12.50 -4.50 6.07
N ILE A 40 -11.71 -4.94 5.09
CA ILE A 40 -11.30 -6.35 4.94
C ILE A 40 -10.25 -6.74 5.99
N LEU A 41 -9.19 -5.94 6.12
CA LEU A 41 -8.03 -6.24 6.97
C LEU A 41 -8.36 -6.02 8.46
N GLY A 42 -9.28 -5.11 8.77
CA GLY A 42 -9.76 -4.89 10.14
C GLY A 42 -10.53 -6.08 10.72
N LEU A 43 -11.05 -6.97 9.89
CA LEU A 43 -11.79 -8.15 10.33
C LEU A 43 -10.89 -9.36 10.67
N SER A 44 -9.59 -9.31 10.33
CA SER A 44 -8.69 -10.44 10.54
C SER A 44 -7.40 -10.03 11.24
N THR A 45 -7.20 -10.55 12.44
CA THR A 45 -6.00 -10.30 13.26
C THR A 45 -4.86 -11.29 12.99
N GLU A 46 -5.15 -12.37 12.28
CA GLU A 46 -4.24 -13.51 12.07
C GLU A 46 -3.51 -13.47 10.72
N ILE A 47 -3.67 -12.41 9.93
CA ILE A 47 -3.00 -12.28 8.64
C ILE A 47 -1.49 -12.20 8.86
N GLU A 48 -0.79 -13.19 8.31
CA GLU A 48 0.67 -13.35 8.30
C GLU A 48 1.27 -12.92 6.95
N SER A 49 0.50 -13.02 5.85
CA SER A 49 0.99 -12.76 4.50
C SER A 49 -0.05 -12.03 3.64
N ILE A 50 0.39 -10.96 2.96
CA ILE A 50 -0.40 -10.22 1.97
C ILE A 50 0.38 -10.17 0.67
N SER A 51 -0.27 -10.52 -0.44
CA SER A 51 0.27 -10.35 -1.78
C SER A 51 -0.70 -9.56 -2.63
N VAL A 52 -0.23 -8.44 -3.19
CA VAL A 52 -1.03 -7.53 -4.02
C VAL A 52 -0.31 -7.22 -5.32
N PHE A 53 -1.10 -7.17 -6.38
CA PHE A 53 -0.67 -6.91 -7.74
C PHE A 53 -1.18 -5.56 -8.24
N SER A 54 -0.40 -4.88 -9.09
CA SER A 54 -0.78 -3.63 -9.76
C SER A 54 -1.09 -2.47 -8.78
N ASN A 55 -1.79 -1.44 -9.25
CA ASN A 55 -2.03 -0.19 -8.52
C ASN A 55 -2.88 -0.39 -7.24
N SER A 56 -3.51 -1.55 -7.07
CA SER A 56 -4.15 -1.92 -5.79
C SER A 56 -3.16 -1.96 -4.62
N ALA A 57 -1.86 -2.14 -4.90
CA ALA A 57 -0.81 -2.05 -3.89
C ALA A 57 -0.67 -0.64 -3.31
N ILE A 58 -0.91 0.41 -4.13
CA ILE A 58 -0.85 1.80 -3.68
C ILE A 58 -1.99 2.08 -2.70
N SER A 59 -3.21 1.68 -3.06
CA SER A 59 -4.38 1.86 -2.19
C SER A 59 -4.29 1.04 -0.90
N LEU A 60 -3.64 -0.14 -0.94
CA LEU A 60 -3.26 -0.90 0.25
C LEU A 60 -2.26 -0.13 1.11
N CYS A 61 -1.19 0.41 0.54
CA CYS A 61 -0.19 1.19 1.30
C CYS A 61 -0.84 2.40 1.97
N HIS A 62 -1.77 3.06 1.29
CA HIS A 62 -2.56 4.14 1.87
C HIS A 62 -3.42 3.64 3.04
N ALA A 63 -4.15 2.54 2.87
CA ALA A 63 -4.93 1.91 3.94
C ALA A 63 -4.09 1.54 5.17
N LEU A 64 -2.88 0.99 4.97
CA LEU A 64 -1.95 0.66 6.04
C LEU A 64 -1.54 1.94 6.80
N SER A 65 -1.21 3.02 6.09
CA SER A 65 -0.83 4.29 6.72
C SER A 65 -1.97 4.90 7.56
N MET A 66 -3.21 4.77 7.10
CA MET A 66 -4.41 5.25 7.81
C MET A 66 -4.72 4.42 9.06
N ALA A 67 -4.45 3.12 9.01
CA ALA A 67 -4.69 2.21 10.13
C ALA A 67 -3.77 2.49 11.34
N THR A 68 -2.67 3.22 11.13
CA THR A 68 -1.79 3.70 12.19
C THR A 68 -2.12 5.10 12.70
N ASP A 69 -3.03 5.85 12.06
CA ASP A 69 -3.37 7.19 12.53
C ASP A 69 -4.26 7.10 13.79
N PRO A 70 -3.78 7.53 14.98
CA PRO A 70 -4.59 7.53 16.19
C PRO A 70 -5.86 8.41 16.09
N LYS A 71 -5.96 9.28 15.07
CA LYS A 71 -7.13 10.12 14.83
C LYS A 71 -8.21 9.47 13.98
N SER A 72 -7.94 8.35 13.30
CA SER A 72 -8.90 7.72 12.38
C SER A 72 -9.91 6.77 13.06
N GLY A 73 -9.70 6.44 14.34
CA GLY A 73 -10.55 5.50 15.09
C GLY A 73 -11.68 6.16 15.88
N ALA A 74 -12.90 6.14 15.33
CA ALA A 74 -14.14 6.49 16.05
C ALA A 74 -14.52 5.53 17.21
N ASN A 75 -13.72 4.48 17.46
CA ASN A 75 -13.94 3.49 18.52
C ASN A 75 -12.75 3.37 19.49
N ALA A 76 -12.03 4.47 19.74
CA ALA A 76 -11.09 4.57 20.85
C ALA A 76 -11.84 4.67 22.20
N GLN A 77 -12.61 3.65 22.57
CA GLN A 77 -13.07 3.45 23.94
C GLN A 77 -12.16 2.44 24.63
N ASP A 78 -11.57 2.92 25.73
CA ASP A 78 -10.74 2.23 26.72
C ASP A 78 -9.32 1.81 26.33
N GLY A 79 -8.36 2.65 26.77
CA GLY A 79 -7.13 2.15 27.41
C GLY A 79 -6.00 1.66 26.50
N ALA A 80 -5.28 2.61 25.91
CA ALA A 80 -3.81 2.61 25.83
C ALA A 80 -3.06 1.36 25.26
N GLN A 81 -3.54 0.79 24.16
CA GLN A 81 -2.64 0.13 23.20
C GLN A 81 -3.16 0.46 21.81
N ALA A 82 -2.40 1.23 21.04
CA ALA A 82 -2.62 1.33 19.61
C ALA A 82 -2.47 -0.09 19.05
N ARG A 83 -3.59 -0.78 18.83
CA ARG A 83 -3.59 -2.11 18.23
C ARG A 83 -3.26 -1.90 16.76
N PHE A 84 -2.06 -2.30 16.36
CA PHE A 84 -1.68 -2.29 14.96
C PHE A 84 -2.59 -3.27 14.22
N VAL A 85 -3.36 -2.74 13.27
CA VAL A 85 -4.05 -3.58 12.29
C VAL A 85 -2.97 -4.41 11.60
N LEU A 86 -3.16 -5.74 11.58
CA LEU A 86 -2.20 -6.73 11.08
C LEU A 86 -0.93 -6.93 11.93
N GLU A 87 -1.04 -6.96 13.26
CA GLU A 87 0.10 -7.27 14.15
C GLU A 87 0.86 -8.56 13.76
N LYS A 88 0.20 -9.54 13.17
CA LYS A 88 0.83 -10.81 12.78
C LYS A 88 1.47 -10.81 11.39
N LEU A 89 1.35 -9.72 10.62
CA LEU A 89 1.89 -9.66 9.27
C LEU A 89 3.42 -9.80 9.26
N VAL A 90 3.91 -10.82 8.56
CA VAL A 90 5.31 -11.15 8.38
C VAL A 90 5.77 -10.86 6.96
N THR A 91 4.92 -11.06 5.95
CA THR A 91 5.29 -10.86 4.55
C THR A 91 4.31 -9.95 3.81
N LEU A 92 4.85 -8.99 3.06
CA LEU A 92 4.12 -8.13 2.13
C LEU A 92 4.75 -8.24 0.74
N ASP A 93 4.04 -8.86 -0.19
CA ASP A 93 4.50 -9.07 -1.56
C ASP A 93 3.80 -8.09 -2.50
N LEU A 94 4.57 -7.27 -3.20
CA LEU A 94 4.12 -6.24 -4.13
C LEU A 94 4.62 -6.59 -5.53
N TRP A 95 3.70 -6.66 -6.48
CA TRP A 95 3.98 -7.15 -7.83
C TRP A 95 3.46 -6.21 -8.91
N GLU A 96 4.28 -5.93 -9.92
CA GLU A 96 3.88 -5.17 -11.13
C GLU A 96 3.21 -3.82 -10.81
N VAL A 97 3.83 -3.06 -9.89
CA VAL A 97 3.28 -1.79 -9.39
C VAL A 97 4.11 -0.63 -9.92
N ASP A 98 3.47 0.35 -10.53
CA ASP A 98 4.12 1.62 -10.86
C ASP A 98 3.95 2.62 -9.71
N PHE A 99 4.99 2.78 -8.89
CA PHE A 99 4.98 3.76 -7.79
C PHE A 99 5.40 5.17 -8.25
N ARG A 100 5.67 5.36 -9.54
CA ARG A 100 6.06 6.64 -10.15
C ARG A 100 4.95 7.31 -10.92
N SER A 101 4.04 6.56 -11.55
CA SER A 101 2.97 7.13 -12.35
C SER A 101 1.94 7.93 -11.55
N ASP A 102 1.82 7.66 -10.24
CA ASP A 102 0.82 8.30 -9.37
C ASP A 102 1.26 9.69 -8.85
N TRP A 103 2.22 10.31 -9.55
CA TRP A 103 2.77 11.62 -9.22
C TRP A 103 2.00 12.69 -10.00
N ASP A 104 0.84 13.09 -9.49
CA ASP A 104 0.37 14.43 -9.81
C ASP A 104 1.35 15.41 -9.15
N GLU A 105 2.02 16.22 -9.97
CA GLU A 105 3.15 17.09 -9.60
C GLU A 105 2.85 18.04 -8.41
N ASP A 106 1.56 18.28 -8.12
CA ASP A 106 1.10 19.20 -7.09
C ASP A 106 0.83 18.56 -5.70
N ASP A 107 0.60 17.24 -5.61
CA ASP A 107 0.23 16.58 -4.36
C ASP A 107 1.10 15.34 -4.06
N CYS A 108 2.38 15.60 -3.77
CA CYS A 108 3.40 14.65 -3.26
C CYS A 108 3.04 13.97 -1.91
N ILE A 109 1.79 14.01 -1.48
CA ILE A 109 1.30 13.49 -0.20
C ILE A 109 1.22 11.96 -0.22
N TYR A 110 0.98 11.36 -1.39
CA TYR A 110 0.72 9.92 -1.53
C TYR A 110 1.91 9.09 -2.02
N CYS A 111 3.14 9.62 -2.00
CA CYS A 111 4.27 8.82 -2.45
C CYS A 111 4.43 7.57 -1.57
N PHE A 112 4.66 6.42 -2.21
CA PHE A 112 4.76 5.11 -1.55
C PHE A 112 5.66 5.12 -0.31
N CYS A 113 6.82 5.79 -0.42
CA CYS A 113 7.76 5.92 0.69
C CYS A 113 7.15 6.69 1.88
N ARG A 114 6.32 7.72 1.64
CA ARG A 114 5.65 8.49 2.71
C ARG A 114 4.52 7.73 3.38
N LEU A 115 3.91 6.75 2.71
CA LEU A 115 2.84 5.94 3.29
C LEU A 115 3.43 4.75 4.07
N LEU A 116 4.33 3.99 3.45
CA LEU A 116 4.76 2.71 3.99
C LEU A 116 5.88 2.85 5.04
N VAL A 117 6.84 3.78 4.87
CA VAL A 117 7.95 3.94 5.82
C VAL A 117 7.48 4.37 7.20
N PRO A 118 6.59 5.37 7.37
CA PRO A 118 6.10 5.74 8.70
C PRO A 118 5.32 4.62 9.37
N TRP A 119 4.46 3.92 8.62
CA TRP A 119 3.71 2.77 9.13
C TRP A 119 4.65 1.66 9.63
N LEU A 120 5.66 1.30 8.84
CA LEU A 120 6.71 0.33 9.23
C LEU A 120 7.54 0.81 10.43
N THR A 121 7.86 2.10 10.48
CA THR A 121 8.61 2.70 11.58
C THR A 121 7.85 2.57 12.90
N GLU A 122 6.57 2.93 12.91
CA GLU A 122 5.71 2.80 14.09
C GLU A 122 5.52 1.33 14.49
N ARG A 123 5.28 0.45 13.52
CA ARG A 123 5.20 -1.00 13.72
C ARG A 123 6.47 -1.55 14.40
N ARG A 124 7.65 -1.11 13.94
CA ARG A 124 8.94 -1.51 14.53
C ARG A 124 9.14 -0.93 15.93
N ARG A 125 8.76 0.33 16.15
CA ARG A 125 8.86 1.00 17.46
C ARG A 125 8.02 0.32 18.53
N ALA A 126 6.90 -0.29 18.15
CA ALA A 126 6.04 -1.04 19.06
C ALA A 126 6.73 -2.29 19.68
N GLY A 127 7.81 -2.80 19.06
CA GLY A 127 8.72 -3.77 19.67
C GLY A 127 8.17 -5.18 19.93
N ILE A 128 6.90 -5.45 19.65
CA ILE A 128 6.21 -6.74 19.88
C ILE A 128 5.96 -7.50 18.56
N VAL A 129 6.21 -6.84 17.44
CA VAL A 129 5.76 -7.26 16.12
C VAL A 129 6.89 -7.95 15.34
N PRO A 130 6.63 -9.03 14.58
CA PRO A 130 7.64 -9.62 13.69
C PRO A 130 8.19 -8.58 12.71
N THR A 131 9.48 -8.71 12.38
CA THR A 131 10.08 -7.89 11.32
C THR A 131 9.39 -8.23 10.00
N LEU A 132 8.83 -7.20 9.36
CA LEU A 132 8.16 -7.38 8.07
C LEU A 132 9.20 -7.61 6.96
N GLU A 133 8.94 -8.62 6.15
CA GLU A 133 9.60 -8.86 4.88
C GLU A 133 8.75 -8.26 3.77
N VAL A 134 9.33 -7.34 2.99
CA VAL A 134 8.68 -6.71 1.84
C VAL A 134 9.35 -7.24 0.59
N SER A 135 8.60 -7.91 -0.27
CA SER A 135 9.07 -8.35 -1.59
C SER A 135 8.51 -7.40 -2.65
N MET A 136 9.37 -6.90 -3.52
CA MET A 136 9.02 -5.99 -4.61
C MET A 136 9.52 -6.58 -5.93
N MET A 137 8.58 -7.11 -6.72
CA MET A 137 8.85 -7.77 -8.00
C MET A 137 8.17 -7.02 -9.14
N SER A 138 8.93 -6.67 -10.17
CA SER A 138 8.46 -5.88 -11.31
C SER A 138 7.85 -4.54 -10.89
N CYS A 139 8.34 -3.91 -9.82
CA CYS A 139 7.83 -2.63 -9.35
C CYS A 139 8.68 -1.46 -9.85
N ASP A 140 8.06 -0.43 -10.43
CA ASP A 140 8.74 0.80 -10.80
C ASP A 140 8.89 1.69 -9.56
N VAL A 141 10.04 1.59 -8.92
CA VAL A 141 10.36 2.29 -7.66
C VAL A 141 11.68 3.05 -7.79
N GLU A 142 11.83 4.16 -7.06
CA GLU A 142 13.13 4.82 -6.91
C GLU A 142 14.03 4.04 -5.97
N LYS A 143 15.33 3.97 -6.29
CA LYS A 143 16.31 3.24 -5.48
C LYS A 143 16.39 3.81 -4.06
N GLU A 144 16.30 5.13 -3.94
CA GLU A 144 16.33 5.88 -2.70
C GLU A 144 15.19 5.44 -1.77
N TRP A 145 14.01 5.13 -2.32
CA TRP A 145 12.86 4.67 -1.54
C TRP A 145 13.05 3.25 -1.02
N VAL A 146 13.64 2.37 -1.85
CA VAL A 146 14.00 1.01 -1.43
C VAL A 146 15.04 1.06 -0.30
N LEU A 147 16.00 1.98 -0.37
CA LEU A 147 16.97 2.19 0.71
C LEU A 147 16.28 2.64 2.01
N ALA A 148 15.37 3.61 1.94
CA ALA A 148 14.61 4.05 3.10
C ALA A 148 13.75 2.93 3.72
N LEU A 149 13.18 2.04 2.90
CA LEU A 149 12.45 0.87 3.39
C LEU A 149 13.37 -0.15 4.07
N ARG A 150 14.57 -0.37 3.55
CA ARG A 150 15.57 -1.27 4.16
C ARG A 150 16.02 -0.83 5.55
N ASP A 151 15.91 0.46 5.86
CA ASP A 151 16.20 0.96 7.21
C ASP A 151 15.17 0.50 8.25
N VAL A 152 13.95 0.13 7.82
CA VAL A 152 12.80 -0.18 8.70
C VAL A 152 12.22 -1.59 8.52
N ALA A 153 12.53 -2.28 7.42
CA ALA A 153 12.04 -3.62 7.09
C ALA A 153 13.09 -4.43 6.30
N ARG A 154 12.87 -5.74 6.16
CA ARG A 154 13.69 -6.57 5.26
C ARG A 154 13.11 -6.47 3.86
N VAL A 155 13.85 -5.91 2.91
CA VAL A 155 13.35 -5.69 1.54
C VAL A 155 14.08 -6.56 0.53
N ASP A 156 13.33 -7.40 -0.18
CA ASP A 156 13.76 -8.07 -1.40
C ASP A 156 13.25 -7.26 -2.61
N TRP A 157 14.17 -6.86 -3.49
CA TRP A 157 13.87 -6.03 -4.66
C TRP A 157 14.70 -6.50 -5.83
N ASP A 158 14.05 -6.74 -6.97
CA ASP A 158 14.67 -7.26 -8.19
C ASP A 158 15.57 -6.25 -8.92
N GLY A 159 15.60 -4.98 -8.47
CA GLY A 159 16.44 -3.93 -9.04
C GLY A 159 15.85 -3.26 -10.27
N LEU A 160 14.59 -3.55 -10.62
CA LEU A 160 13.89 -2.84 -11.69
C LEU A 160 13.58 -1.43 -11.20
N GLN A 161 14.40 -0.49 -11.66
CA GLN A 161 14.15 0.92 -11.58
C GLN A 161 13.52 1.27 -12.92
N GLY A 162 12.19 1.27 -13.02
CA GLY A 162 11.45 1.51 -14.27
C GLY A 162 12.17 2.51 -15.17
N GLU A 163 12.36 2.17 -16.44
CA GLU A 163 12.97 3.07 -17.41
C GLU A 163 11.97 4.22 -17.65
N CYS A 164 11.97 5.25 -16.79
CA CYS A 164 11.48 6.55 -17.18
C CYS A 164 12.52 7.06 -18.17
N ASP A 165 12.41 6.67 -19.45
CA ASP A 165 13.25 7.23 -20.50
C ASP A 165 13.03 8.75 -20.46
N PRO A 166 14.02 9.56 -20.01
CA PRO A 166 13.83 10.99 -19.83
C PRO A 166 13.54 11.71 -21.16
N LYS A 167 13.60 10.99 -22.29
CA LYS A 167 13.28 11.48 -23.63
C LYS A 167 11.79 11.65 -23.92
N TYR A 168 10.88 11.24 -23.03
CA TYR A 168 9.43 11.42 -23.24
C TYR A 168 8.81 12.63 -22.54
N ASN A 169 9.60 13.45 -21.82
CA ASN A 169 9.13 14.71 -21.22
C ASN A 169 9.39 15.96 -22.10
N HIS A 170 9.69 15.78 -23.39
CA HIS A 170 9.79 16.89 -24.34
C HIS A 170 8.44 17.12 -25.03
N TRP A 171 7.41 17.45 -24.25
CA TRP A 171 6.30 18.19 -24.81
C TRP A 171 6.80 19.62 -24.96
N GLU A 172 7.47 19.89 -26.09
CA GLU A 172 7.56 21.26 -26.58
C GLU A 172 6.12 21.76 -26.70
N ASP A 173 5.77 22.59 -25.71
CA ASP A 173 4.68 23.53 -25.75
C ASP A 173 4.94 24.46 -26.94
N ASP A 174 4.59 23.98 -28.13
CA ASP A 174 4.42 24.79 -29.34
C ASP A 174 3.16 25.63 -29.14
N SER A 175 3.24 26.56 -28.17
CA SER A 175 2.38 27.72 -28.08
C SER A 175 2.68 28.61 -29.28
N ASP A 176 2.08 28.28 -30.42
CA ASP A 176 1.94 29.19 -31.54
C ASP A 176 0.99 30.32 -31.10
N GLU A 177 1.58 31.45 -30.70
CA GLU A 177 0.94 32.75 -30.64
C GLU A 177 0.45 33.12 -32.05
N ASP A 178 -0.78 32.74 -32.40
CA ASP A 178 -1.47 33.31 -33.56
C ASP A 178 -1.94 34.74 -33.23
N ASP A 179 -1.01 35.68 -33.38
CA ASP A 179 -1.28 37.10 -33.60
C ASP A 179 -1.90 37.28 -35.00
N GLN A 180 -3.24 37.45 -35.08
CA GLN A 180 -3.92 38.32 -36.07
C GLN A 180 -5.42 38.53 -35.84
#